data_AF-A0AAJ6BNZ9-F1
#
_entry.id   AF-A0AAJ6BNZ9-F1
#
_cell.length_a   1.000
_cell.length_b   1.000
_cell.length_c   1.000
_cell.angle_alpha   90.00
_cell.angle_beta   90.00
_cell.angle_gamma   90.00
#
_symmetry.space_group_name_H-M   'P 1'
#
loop_
_entity.id
_entity.type
_entity.pdbx_description
1 polymer ?
#
loop_
_entity_poly.entity_id
_entity_poly.type
_entity_poly.pdbx_seq_one_letter_code
_entity_poly.pdbx_strand_id
1 'polypeptide(L)'
;MRIASHRETAWASITFAGARHRLELLFDGVEAVAAGENFIAALPDHEFDIRGQLVADAAVIEADHRLLPKPRLAVAVELLLLEDG
;
A
#
# COMPACT_ATOMS: atom_id res chain seq x y z
N MET A 1 -5.21 -8.41 -9.24
CA MET A 1 -4.97 -7.93 -7.86
C MET A 1 -6.30 -7.77 -7.16
N ARG A 2 -6.38 -8.08 -5.87
CA ARG A 2 -7.53 -7.76 -5.01
C ARG A 2 -7.05 -7.26 -3.64
N ILE A 3 -7.88 -6.46 -2.97
CA ILE A 3 -7.65 -6.07 -1.57
C ILE A 3 -8.23 -7.16 -0.68
N ALA A 4 -7.41 -7.74 0.19
CA ALA A 4 -7.83 -8.73 1.19
C ALA A 4 -8.33 -8.07 2.46
N SER A 5 -7.70 -6.96 2.86
CA SER A 5 -8.18 -6.13 3.94
C SER A 5 -7.70 -4.69 3.76
N HIS A 6 -8.49 -3.76 4.29
CA HIS A 6 -8.14 -2.35 4.41
C HIS A 6 -8.57 -1.91 5.79
N ARG A 7 -7.65 -1.28 6.51
CA ARG A 7 -7.94 -0.66 7.80
C ARG A 7 -7.43 0.76 7.77
N GLU A 8 -8.25 1.65 8.31
CA GLU A 8 -7.93 3.03 8.51
C GLU A 8 -7.95 3.32 10.01
N THR A 9 -6.94 4.07 10.45
CA THR A 9 -6.85 4.57 11.82
C THR A 9 -6.57 6.07 11.76
N ALA A 10 -7.39 6.87 12.44
CA ALA A 10 -7.15 8.29 12.59
C ALA A 10 -5.75 8.54 13.16
N TRP A 11 -5.05 9.52 12.58
CA TRP A 11 -3.71 9.90 12.98
C TRP A 11 -3.64 11.42 13.11
N ALA A 12 -2.98 11.91 14.15
CA ALA A 12 -2.73 13.33 14.30
C ALA A 12 -1.40 13.57 15.02
N SER A 13 -0.82 14.71 14.73
CA SER A 13 0.33 15.30 15.42
C SER A 13 -0.05 16.71 15.89
N ILE A 14 0.93 17.48 16.38
CA ILE A 14 0.71 18.86 16.82
C ILE A 14 0.28 19.77 15.65
N THR A 15 0.78 19.50 14.44
CA THR A 15 0.62 20.39 13.28
C THR A 15 -0.18 19.79 12.12
N PHE A 16 -0.42 18.48 12.15
CA PHE A 16 -1.08 17.78 11.05
C PHE A 16 -2.11 16.79 11.58
N ALA A 17 -3.24 16.67 10.88
CA ALA A 17 -4.23 15.62 11.04
C ALA A 17 -4.30 14.78 9.78
N GLY A 18 -4.80 13.55 9.90
CA GLY A 18 -4.89 12.63 8.79
C GLY A 18 -5.29 11.22 9.21
N ALA A 19 -4.92 10.25 8.38
CA ALA A 19 -5.21 8.85 8.60
C ALA A 19 -4.04 7.97 8.15
N ARG A 20 -3.80 6.92 8.93
CA ARG A 20 -2.92 5.83 8.55
C ARG A 20 -3.76 4.70 7.96
N HIS A 21 -3.48 4.33 6.71
CA HIS A 21 -4.13 3.23 6.03
C HIS A 21 -3.18 2.05 5.95
N ARG A 22 -3.66 0.88 6.35
CA ARG A 22 -2.98 -0.39 6.15
C ARG A 22 -3.80 -1.24 5.18
N LEU A 23 -3.17 -1.71 4.11
CA LEU A 23 -3.79 -2.55 3.10
C LEU A 23 -3.05 -3.87 2.97
N GLU A 24 -3.81 -4.94 2.81
CA GLU A 24 -3.31 -6.26 2.43
C GLU A 24 -3.75 -6.53 0.99
N LEU A 25 -2.80 -6.61 0.06
CA LEU A 25 -3.02 -6.80 -1.36
C LEU A 25 -2.64 -8.21 -1.77
N LEU A 26 -3.49 -8.85 -2.57
CA LEU A 26 -3.24 -10.20 -3.09
C LEU A 26 -3.19 -10.21 -4.61
N PHE A 27 -2.12 -10.82 -5.11
CA PHE A 27 -1.82 -11.01 -6.51
C PHE A 27 -1.79 -12.52 -6.79
N ASP A 28 -2.69 -12.99 -7.65
CA ASP A 28 -2.83 -14.41 -7.98
C ASP A 28 -2.48 -14.65 -9.45
N GLY A 29 -1.53 -15.54 -9.73
CA GLY A 29 -1.04 -15.83 -11.08
C GLY A 29 0.24 -15.09 -11.44
N VAL A 30 0.96 -15.58 -12.45
CA VAL A 30 2.31 -15.12 -12.83
C VAL A 30 2.30 -13.63 -13.18
N GLU A 31 1.34 -13.21 -14.00
CA GLU A 31 1.23 -11.84 -14.48
C GLU A 31 0.89 -10.87 -13.34
N ALA A 32 0.02 -11.32 -12.43
CA ALA A 32 -0.34 -10.53 -11.25
C ALA A 32 0.85 -10.41 -10.28
N VAL A 33 1.62 -11.48 -10.08
CA VAL A 33 2.83 -11.46 -9.25
C VAL A 33 3.85 -10.48 -9.82
N ALA A 34 4.12 -10.52 -11.12
CA ALA A 34 5.02 -9.57 -11.78
C ALA A 34 4.53 -8.11 -11.63
N ALA A 35 3.21 -7.87 -11.74
CA ALA A 35 2.64 -6.55 -11.46
C ALA A 35 2.82 -6.12 -10.00
N GLY A 36 2.69 -7.07 -9.06
CA GLY A 36 2.93 -6.82 -7.63
C GLY A 36 4.39 -6.50 -7.32
N GLU A 37 5.35 -7.14 -7.99
CA GLU A 37 6.77 -6.82 -7.89
C GLU A 37 7.08 -5.41 -8.38
N ASN A 38 6.52 -5.02 -9.53
CA ASN A 38 6.63 -3.65 -10.02
C ASN A 38 6.00 -2.64 -9.06
N PHE A 39 4.84 -2.98 -8.46
CA PHE A 39 4.20 -2.16 -7.45
C PHE A 39 5.08 -1.99 -6.20
N ILE A 40 5.69 -3.06 -5.69
CA ILE A 40 6.61 -3.01 -4.55
C ILE A 40 7.79 -2.08 -4.85
N ALA A 41 8.36 -2.18 -6.05
CA ALA A 41 9.49 -1.35 -6.46
C ALA A 41 9.12 0.12 -6.66
N ALA A 42 7.91 0.40 -7.16
CA ALA A 42 7.47 1.75 -7.48
C ALA A 42 6.89 2.51 -6.28
N LEU A 43 6.28 1.82 -5.31
CA LEU A 43 5.50 2.45 -4.24
C LEU A 43 6.28 3.48 -3.40
N PRO A 44 7.52 3.20 -2.92
CA PRO A 44 8.24 4.13 -2.05
C PRO A 44 8.59 5.46 -2.72
N ASP A 45 8.81 5.44 -4.04
CA ASP A 45 9.20 6.59 -4.84
C ASP A 45 8.02 7.19 -5.62
N HIS A 46 6.80 6.68 -5.41
CA HIS A 46 5.64 7.13 -6.15
C HIS A 46 5.15 8.48 -5.63
N GLU A 47 5.15 9.49 -6.50
CA GLU A 47 4.48 10.75 -6.20
C GLU A 47 2.98 10.60 -6.39
N PHE A 48 2.24 10.76 -5.29
CA PHE A 48 0.78 10.69 -5.29
C PHE A 48 0.17 12.07 -5.54
N ASP A 49 -0.70 12.17 -6.55
CA ASP A 49 -1.53 13.36 -6.79
C ASP A 49 -2.97 13.08 -6.34
N ILE A 50 -3.25 13.32 -5.05
CA ILE A 50 -4.58 13.17 -4.45
C ILE A 50 -5.09 14.55 -4.05
N ARG A 51 -6.26 14.94 -4.58
CA ARG A 51 -6.83 16.26 -4.29
C ARG A 51 -7.19 16.41 -2.80
N GLY A 52 -6.65 17.46 -2.17
CA GLY A 52 -6.93 17.82 -0.78
C GLY A 52 -6.29 16.87 0.24
N GLN A 53 -5.39 15.99 -0.19
CA GLN A 53 -4.68 15.08 0.70
C GLN A 53 -3.23 14.95 0.25
N LEU A 54 -2.32 14.87 1.22
CA LEU A 54 -0.91 14.63 0.98
C LEU A 54 -0.54 13.23 1.49
N VAL A 55 0.11 12.42 0.66
CA VAL A 55 0.72 11.16 1.13
C VAL A 55 2.09 11.49 1.73
N ALA A 56 2.17 11.52 3.05
CA ALA A 56 3.39 11.83 3.78
C ALA A 56 4.35 10.64 3.88
N ASP A 57 3.82 9.42 3.84
CA ASP A 57 4.62 8.19 3.85
C ASP A 57 3.88 7.09 3.09
N ALA A 58 4.63 6.28 2.36
CA ALA A 58 4.13 5.13 1.62
C ALA A 58 5.17 4.01 1.64
N ALA A 59 4.87 2.92 2.32
CA ALA A 59 5.83 1.86 2.57
C ALA A 59 5.25 0.47 2.33
N VAL A 60 6.07 -0.42 1.77
CA VAL A 60 5.82 -1.87 1.80
C VAL A 60 6.31 -2.40 3.15
N ILE A 61 5.39 -3.00 3.90
CA ILE A 61 5.66 -3.54 5.24
C ILE A 61 6.05 -5.01 5.17
N GLU A 62 5.42 -5.75 4.27
CA GLU A 62 5.65 -7.19 4.11
C GLU A 62 5.35 -7.61 2.67
N ALA A 63 6.11 -8.59 2.18
CA ALA A 63 5.84 -9.28 0.91
C ALA A 63 6.08 -10.79 1.10
N ASP A 64 5.03 -11.61 0.89
CA ASP A 64 5.07 -13.07 0.94
C ASP A 64 4.82 -13.66 -0.45
N HIS A 65 5.86 -14.26 -1.04
CA HIS A 65 5.78 -15.00 -2.31
C HIS A 65 5.53 -16.48 -2.07
N ARG A 66 4.49 -17.01 -2.74
CA ARG A 66 4.22 -18.45 -2.78
C ARG A 66 4.22 -18.94 -4.20
N LEU A 67 5.12 -19.87 -4.52
CA LEU A 67 5.27 -20.41 -5.88
C LEU A 67 4.29 -21.54 -6.20
N LEU A 68 3.84 -22.28 -5.18
CA LEU A 68 3.01 -23.48 -5.31
C LEU A 68 1.71 -23.37 -4.49
N PRO A 69 0.62 -24.00 -4.94
CA PRO A 69 0.45 -24.74 -6.21
C PRO A 69 0.31 -23.83 -7.43
N LYS A 70 0.14 -22.52 -7.22
CA LYS A 70 0.19 -21.49 -8.25
C LYS A 70 0.92 -20.27 -7.68
N PRO A 71 1.64 -19.49 -8.50
CA PRO A 71 2.27 -18.26 -8.07
C PRO A 71 1.27 -17.29 -7.45
N ARG A 72 1.60 -16.79 -6.27
CA ARG A 72 0.87 -15.77 -5.54
C ARG A 72 1.84 -14.87 -4.82
N LEU A 73 1.42 -13.62 -4.64
CA LEU A 73 2.14 -12.63 -3.86
C LEU A 73 1.13 -11.92 -2.95
N ALA A 74 1.41 -11.90 -1.65
CA ALA A 74 0.72 -11.08 -0.68
C ALA A 74 1.61 -9.90 -0.29
N VAL A 75 1.06 -8.69 -0.33
CA VAL A 75 1.81 -7.46 0.00
C VAL A 75 1.02 -6.68 1.04
N ALA A 76 1.65 -6.42 2.18
CA ALA A 76 1.15 -5.48 3.17
C ALA A 76 1.79 -4.11 2.93
N VAL A 77 0.97 -3.07 2.83
CA VAL A 77 1.43 -1.69 2.68
C VAL A 77 0.82 -0.80 3.73
N GLU A 78 1.54 0.25 4.09
CA GLU A 78 1.09 1.31 4.97
C GLU A 78 1.25 2.66 4.25
N LEU A 79 0.21 3.48 4.34
CA LEU A 79 0.18 4.83 3.80
C LEU A 79 -0.21 5.80 4.91
N LEU A 80 0.52 6.90 5.05
CA LEU A 80 0.13 8.02 5.90
C LEU A 80 -0.41 9.14 5.02
N LEU A 81 -1.71 9.39 5.09
CA LEU A 81 -2.37 10.49 4.41
C LEU A 81 -2.60 11.61 5.40
N LEU A 82 -2.24 12.82 5.01
CA LEU A 82 -2.49 14.06 5.74
C LEU A 82 -3.60 14.84 5.04
N GLU A 83 -4.44 15.49 5.82
CA GLU A 83 -5.42 16.45 5.32
C GLU A 83 -4.68 17.72 4.87
N ASP A 84 -4.96 18.19 3.66
CA ASP A 84 -4.48 19.49 3.20
C ASP A 84 -5.37 20.58 3.82
N GLY A 85 -4.74 21.56 4.48
CA GLY A 85 -5.39 22.54 5.35
C GLY A 85 -6.18 23.64 4.65
#